data_AF-A0A8J2J7W6-F1
#
_entry.id   AF-A0A8J2J7W6-F1
#
_cell.length_a   1.000
_cell.length_b   1.000
_cell.length_c   1.000
_cell.angle_alpha   90.00
_cell.angle_beta   90.00
_cell.angle_gamma   90.00
#
_symmetry.space_group_name_H-M   'P 1'
#
loop_
_entity.id
_entity.type
_entity.pdbx_description
1 polymer ?
#
loop_
_entity_poly.entity_id
_entity_poly.type
_entity_poly.pdbx_seq_one_letter_code
_entity_poly.pdbx_strand_id
1 'polypeptide(L)'
;MALLHTTFTLTLPFLIFVTRNYLIFALNPPNLSKHPVVIIIVSFDGFRYDYMNKTRTPNLDRVKENGVSVPYMRNQFPTKSLPNPYSIVTGLYPESHGIVSNIVYDPFYRKELVGYMYDPGYWNFSMDVDSLTSPIVSLYTSNELAGDGRHSGFMMWSGGQVNWGESQTTITHHIKYNISIWNWEWEVDGVLEWIIHPTKPANLVYMYIQEPDYTGHEFGPESQEIIEEIQRIDNVTGYLLNKLDALDILGKVHLIFLSDHGMQEIKPLAAAKFKHVIDNTNNSV
;
A
#
# COMPACT_ATOMS: atom_id res chain seq x y z
N MET A 1 6.61 60.46 -5.09
CA MET A 1 6.48 59.18 -4.37
C MET A 1 5.00 58.95 -4.08
N ALA A 2 4.33 58.14 -4.89
CA ALA A 2 2.94 57.74 -4.67
C ALA A 2 2.93 56.26 -4.27
N LEU A 3 2.44 55.96 -3.07
CA LEU A 3 2.22 54.61 -2.57
C LEU A 3 0.87 54.12 -3.13
N LEU A 4 0.92 53.07 -3.95
CA LEU A 4 -0.27 52.31 -4.35
C LEU A 4 -0.66 51.39 -3.18
N HIS A 5 -1.75 51.71 -2.49
CA HIS A 5 -2.44 50.78 -1.61
C HIS A 5 -3.39 49.92 -2.46
N THR A 6 -3.02 48.67 -2.69
CA THR A 6 -3.91 47.66 -3.27
C THR A 6 -4.70 47.00 -2.14
N THR A 7 -5.92 47.45 -1.90
CA THR A 7 -6.87 46.76 -1.00
C THR A 7 -7.49 45.58 -1.74
N PHE A 8 -7.14 44.36 -1.37
CA PHE A 8 -7.86 43.16 -1.81
C PHE A 8 -9.21 43.09 -1.08
N THR A 9 -10.28 43.51 -1.75
CA THR A 9 -11.65 43.26 -1.29
C THR A 9 -12.04 41.82 -1.65
N LEU A 10 -11.89 40.91 -0.69
CA LEU A 10 -12.49 39.58 -0.78
C LEU A 10 -14.01 39.75 -0.88
N THR A 11 -14.58 39.37 -2.02
CA THR A 11 -16.01 39.53 -2.27
C THR A 11 -16.80 38.54 -1.39
N LEU A 12 -17.93 38.99 -0.86
CA LEU A 12 -18.86 38.22 -0.02
C LEU A 12 -19.17 36.77 -0.53
N PRO A 13 -19.22 36.48 -1.85
CA PRO A 13 -19.42 35.11 -2.35
C PRO A 13 -18.26 34.14 -2.02
N PHE A 14 -17.03 34.65 -1.94
CA PHE A 14 -15.85 33.84 -1.63
C PHE A 14 -15.82 33.45 -0.15
N LEU A 15 -16.25 34.35 0.73
CA LEU A 15 -16.39 34.10 2.17
C LEU A 15 -17.53 33.10 2.48
N ILE A 16 -18.61 33.13 1.69
CA ILE A 16 -19.76 32.20 1.82
C ILE A 16 -19.38 30.79 1.33
N PHE A 17 -18.54 30.65 0.30
CA PHE A 17 -18.14 29.33 -0.21
C PHE A 17 -17.15 28.61 0.71
N VAL A 18 -16.22 29.36 1.32
CA VAL A 18 -15.30 28.81 2.32
C VAL A 18 -16.06 28.46 3.61
N THR A 19 -16.94 29.33 4.12
CA THR A 19 -17.70 29.04 5.35
C THR A 19 -18.74 27.92 5.19
N ARG A 20 -19.32 27.72 3.99
CA ARG A 20 -20.28 26.63 3.74
C ARG A 20 -19.67 25.24 3.79
N ASN A 21 -18.40 25.07 3.38
CA ASN A 21 -17.71 23.79 3.51
C ASN A 21 -17.31 23.52 4.97
N TYR A 22 -16.86 24.52 5.73
CA TYR A 22 -16.57 24.35 7.17
C TYR A 22 -17.84 24.06 8.01
N LEU A 23 -18.99 24.65 7.68
CA LEU A 23 -20.24 24.45 8.42
C LEU A 23 -20.91 23.08 8.19
N ILE A 24 -20.70 22.42 7.03
CA ILE A 24 -21.26 21.09 6.76
C ILE A 24 -20.51 20.01 7.55
N PHE A 25 -19.19 20.12 7.70
CA PHE A 25 -18.39 19.20 8.53
C PHE A 25 -18.59 19.41 10.05
N ALA A 26 -18.92 20.64 10.48
CA ALA A 26 -19.16 20.94 11.90
C ALA A 26 -20.47 20.36 12.46
N LEU A 27 -21.44 19.97 11.61
CA LEU A 27 -22.77 19.55 12.06
C LEU A 27 -22.94 18.04 12.26
N ASN A 28 -22.04 17.21 11.71
CA ASN A 28 -21.99 15.78 11.99
C ASN A 28 -20.52 15.35 12.09
N PRO A 29 -20.01 14.99 13.29
CA PRO A 29 -18.66 14.45 13.39
C PRO A 29 -18.53 13.21 12.50
N PRO A 30 -17.36 12.98 11.87
CA PRO A 30 -17.16 11.82 11.02
C PRO A 30 -17.47 10.53 11.79
N ASN A 31 -18.23 9.64 11.15
CA ASN A 31 -18.61 8.36 11.73
C ASN A 31 -17.42 7.40 11.68
N LEU A 32 -16.58 7.45 12.71
CA LEU A 32 -15.49 6.49 12.87
C LEU A 32 -15.97 5.19 13.48
N SER A 33 -15.24 4.11 13.20
CA SER A 33 -15.46 2.85 13.91
C SER A 33 -15.26 3.01 15.42
N LYS A 34 -15.99 2.24 16.20
CA LYS A 34 -15.77 2.11 17.66
C LYS A 34 -14.45 1.41 18.00
N HIS A 35 -13.86 0.73 17.02
CA HIS A 35 -12.56 0.06 17.14
C HIS A 35 -11.44 1.01 16.69
N PRO A 36 -10.19 0.84 17.16
CA PRO A 36 -9.06 1.62 16.68
C PRO A 36 -8.97 1.59 15.15
N VAL A 37 -8.90 2.77 14.53
CA VAL A 37 -8.78 2.93 13.09
C VAL A 37 -7.31 2.89 12.72
N VAL A 38 -6.91 1.89 11.95
CA VAL A 38 -5.55 1.68 11.47
C VAL A 38 -5.52 1.79 9.96
N ILE A 39 -4.70 2.69 9.45
CA ILE A 39 -4.39 2.80 8.03
C ILE A 39 -2.96 2.32 7.84
N ILE A 40 -2.82 1.17 7.19
CA ILE A 40 -1.54 0.59 6.83
C ILE A 40 -1.26 0.97 5.38
N ILE A 41 -0.22 1.77 5.26
CA ILE A 41 0.20 2.46 4.07
C ILE A 41 1.50 1.76 3.69
N VAL A 42 1.41 0.62 2.99
CA VAL A 42 2.60 0.01 2.32
C VAL A 42 2.78 0.70 0.99
N SER A 43 2.77 2.01 1.12
CA SER A 43 2.34 2.91 0.10
C SER A 43 3.50 3.29 -0.76
N PHE A 44 4.66 2.67 -0.64
CA PHE A 44 5.73 2.98 -1.53
C PHE A 44 6.43 1.67 -1.90
N ASP A 45 5.92 0.96 -2.90
CA ASP A 45 6.57 -0.24 -3.45
C ASP A 45 8.03 0.11 -3.80
N GLY A 46 8.98 -0.70 -3.36
CA GLY A 46 10.39 -0.46 -3.67
C GLY A 46 11.02 0.79 -3.01
N PHE A 47 10.35 1.44 -2.06
CA PHE A 47 10.89 2.58 -1.31
C PHE A 47 11.99 2.15 -0.34
N ARG A 48 13.22 2.24 -0.85
CA ARG A 48 14.42 1.85 -0.11
C ARG A 48 14.63 2.73 1.12
N TYR A 49 15.17 2.12 2.17
CA TYR A 49 15.34 2.72 3.49
C TYR A 49 16.07 4.09 3.54
N ASP A 50 16.87 4.41 2.52
CA ASP A 50 17.67 5.64 2.43
C ASP A 50 17.05 6.72 1.54
N TYR A 51 15.89 6.47 0.92
CA TYR A 51 15.28 7.39 -0.05
C TYR A 51 14.88 8.74 0.54
N MET A 52 14.41 8.79 1.80
CA MET A 52 14.15 10.07 2.49
C MET A 52 15.41 10.95 2.62
N ASN A 53 16.61 10.40 2.51
CA ASN A 53 17.85 11.18 2.57
C ASN A 53 18.27 11.75 1.20
N LYS A 54 17.62 11.34 0.11
CA LYS A 54 17.99 11.75 -1.26
C LYS A 54 17.41 13.12 -1.65
N THR A 55 16.33 13.55 -1.01
CA THR A 55 15.64 14.81 -1.31
C THR A 55 14.87 15.29 -0.09
N ARG A 56 14.30 16.50 -0.16
CA ARG A 56 13.47 17.03 0.93
C ARG A 56 12.11 16.32 0.94
N THR A 57 11.75 15.76 2.10
CA THR A 57 10.46 15.07 2.31
C THR A 57 9.75 15.63 3.56
N PRO A 58 9.34 16.91 3.55
CA PRO A 58 8.82 17.57 4.76
C PRO A 58 7.59 16.90 5.38
N ASN A 59 6.75 16.22 4.59
CA ASN A 59 5.55 15.55 5.12
C ASN A 59 5.91 14.20 5.78
N LEU A 60 6.78 13.41 5.15
CA LEU A 60 7.32 12.19 5.75
C LEU A 60 8.21 12.52 6.96
N ASP A 61 8.97 13.60 6.91
CA ASP A 61 9.76 14.12 8.03
C ASP A 61 8.84 14.48 9.20
N ARG A 62 7.72 15.17 8.94
CA ARG A 62 6.70 15.46 9.95
C ARG A 62 6.11 14.18 10.56
N VAL A 63 5.84 13.13 9.77
CA VAL A 63 5.40 11.83 10.31
C VAL A 63 6.46 11.21 11.22
N LYS A 64 7.72 11.24 10.78
CA LYS A 64 8.87 10.71 11.54
C LYS A 64 9.10 11.47 12.84
N GLU A 65 9.02 12.79 12.83
CA GLU A 65 9.24 13.66 14.00
C GLU A 65 8.11 13.56 15.03
N ASN A 66 6.87 13.31 14.59
CA ASN A 66 5.69 13.22 15.45
C ASN A 66 5.24 11.77 15.71
N GLY A 67 6.04 10.78 15.33
CA GLY A 67 5.70 9.37 15.38
C GLY A 67 6.84 8.48 15.86
N VAL A 68 6.82 7.23 15.42
CA VAL A 68 7.89 6.25 15.67
C VAL A 68 8.49 5.84 14.34
N SER A 69 9.81 5.90 14.24
CA SER A 69 10.55 5.54 13.03
C SER A 69 11.73 4.62 13.39
N VAL A 70 12.00 3.68 12.51
CA VAL A 70 13.16 2.78 12.57
C VAL A 70 14.07 3.04 11.38
N PRO A 71 15.40 2.78 11.47
CA PRO A 71 16.32 3.04 10.37
C PRO A 71 15.99 2.28 9.07
N TYR A 72 15.43 1.07 9.22
CA TYR A 72 14.96 0.23 8.11
C TYR A 72 14.06 -0.89 8.66
N MET A 73 13.24 -1.46 7.79
CA MET A 73 12.50 -2.70 8.05
C MET A 73 13.17 -3.84 7.26
N ARG A 74 13.41 -4.98 7.92
CA ARG A 74 13.92 -6.17 7.22
C ARG A 74 12.76 -6.89 6.53
N ASN A 75 12.88 -7.06 5.23
CA ASN A 75 11.94 -7.80 4.41
C ASN A 75 12.22 -9.31 4.42
N GLN A 76 11.26 -10.08 3.94
CA GLN A 76 11.38 -11.51 3.72
C GLN A 76 12.08 -11.81 2.40
N PHE A 77 12.70 -12.99 2.33
CA PHE A 77 13.27 -13.51 1.08
C PHE A 77 12.24 -14.38 0.34
N PRO A 78 12.04 -14.20 -0.98
CA PRO A 78 12.69 -13.20 -1.82
C PRO A 78 12.09 -11.80 -1.67
N THR A 79 12.92 -10.78 -1.92
CA THR A 79 12.57 -9.36 -1.80
C THR A 79 11.71 -8.92 -3.01
N LYS A 80 10.45 -9.36 -3.04
CA LYS A 80 9.49 -9.19 -4.13
C LYS A 80 8.12 -8.70 -3.64
N SER A 81 7.36 -8.08 -4.54
CA SER A 81 6.10 -7.37 -4.26
C SER A 81 4.84 -8.22 -4.07
N LEU A 82 4.90 -9.55 -4.21
CA LEU A 82 3.84 -10.44 -3.72
C LEU A 82 4.20 -11.12 -2.40
N PRO A 83 5.41 -11.70 -2.22
CA PRO A 83 5.78 -12.33 -0.96
C PRO A 83 5.72 -11.38 0.24
N ASN A 84 6.31 -10.19 0.14
CA ASN A 84 6.47 -9.29 1.28
C ASN A 84 5.16 -8.65 1.75
N PRO A 85 4.31 -8.08 0.87
CA PRO A 85 2.99 -7.60 1.29
C PRO A 85 2.15 -8.71 1.92
N TYR A 86 2.28 -9.95 1.44
CA TYR A 86 1.54 -11.07 2.03
C TYR A 86 2.09 -11.50 3.39
N SER A 87 3.41 -11.47 3.58
CA SER A 87 4.03 -11.64 4.91
C SER A 87 3.57 -10.56 5.89
N ILE A 88 3.42 -9.31 5.45
CA ILE A 88 2.94 -8.19 6.29
C ILE A 88 1.53 -8.46 6.82
N VAL A 89 0.62 -8.95 5.97
CA VAL A 89 -0.78 -9.15 6.37
C VAL A 89 -1.03 -10.48 7.08
N THR A 90 -0.11 -11.45 7.01
CA THR A 90 -0.28 -12.77 7.64
C THR A 90 0.64 -12.99 8.85
N GLY A 91 1.76 -12.25 8.92
CA GLY A 91 2.83 -12.50 9.89
C GLY A 91 3.63 -13.78 9.62
N LEU A 92 3.45 -14.41 8.46
CA LEU A 92 4.09 -15.67 8.09
C LEU A 92 5.26 -15.47 7.14
N TYR A 93 6.16 -16.46 7.07
CA TYR A 93 7.20 -16.53 6.05
C TYR A 93 6.62 -16.92 4.68
N PRO A 94 7.26 -16.54 3.56
CA PRO A 94 6.87 -16.97 2.21
C PRO A 94 6.69 -18.47 2.03
N GLU A 95 7.57 -19.26 2.63
CA GLU A 95 7.47 -20.74 2.62
C GLU A 95 6.24 -21.27 3.37
N SER A 96 5.73 -20.52 4.35
CA SER A 96 4.56 -20.89 5.13
C SER A 96 3.27 -20.40 4.47
N HIS A 97 3.26 -19.18 3.92
CA HIS A 97 2.09 -18.60 3.27
C HIS A 97 1.94 -18.89 1.78
N GLY A 98 2.83 -19.71 1.19
CA GLY A 98 2.73 -20.20 -0.19
C GLY A 98 3.09 -19.18 -1.28
N ILE A 99 2.95 -17.88 -1.01
CA ILE A 99 3.38 -16.80 -1.92
C ILE A 99 4.90 -16.61 -1.89
N VAL A 100 5.62 -17.43 -2.65
CA VAL A 100 7.11 -17.45 -2.68
C VAL A 100 7.74 -16.60 -3.78
N SER A 101 6.97 -16.17 -4.80
CA SER A 101 7.44 -15.34 -5.91
C SER A 101 6.24 -14.75 -6.65
N ASN A 102 6.41 -13.65 -7.37
CA ASN A 102 5.32 -13.03 -8.13
C ASN A 102 4.76 -13.94 -9.25
N ILE A 103 5.64 -14.81 -9.77
CA ILE A 103 5.35 -15.83 -10.77
C ILE A 103 5.94 -17.15 -10.24
N VAL A 104 5.14 -18.21 -10.26
CA VAL A 104 5.55 -19.55 -9.83
C VAL A 104 5.14 -20.58 -10.87
N TYR A 105 5.93 -21.62 -11.07
CA TYR A 105 5.49 -22.80 -11.82
C TYR A 105 4.88 -23.79 -10.85
N ASP A 106 3.62 -24.18 -11.10
CA ASP A 106 2.95 -25.19 -10.30
C ASP A 106 3.00 -26.55 -11.00
N PRO A 107 3.66 -27.57 -10.41
CA PRO A 107 3.81 -28.88 -11.02
C PRO A 107 2.51 -29.70 -11.05
N PHE A 108 1.54 -29.40 -10.18
CA PHE A 108 0.23 -30.03 -10.17
C PHE A 108 -0.62 -29.52 -11.34
N TYR A 109 -0.70 -28.21 -11.52
CA TYR A 109 -1.42 -27.61 -12.66
C TYR A 109 -0.61 -27.62 -13.97
N ARG A 110 0.70 -27.89 -13.90
CA ARG A 110 1.66 -27.88 -15.01
C ARG A 110 1.66 -26.57 -15.81
N LYS A 111 1.49 -25.44 -15.11
CA LYS A 111 1.48 -24.10 -15.71
C LYS A 111 2.20 -23.10 -14.83
N GLU A 112 2.63 -22.00 -15.43
CA GLU A 112 3.00 -20.79 -14.70
C GLU A 112 1.74 -20.13 -14.15
N LEU A 113 1.80 -19.73 -12.89
CA LEU A 113 0.79 -19.00 -12.16
C LEU A 113 1.32 -17.59 -11.89
N VAL A 114 0.54 -16.58 -12.28
CA VAL A 114 0.91 -15.16 -12.14
C VAL A 114 -0.01 -14.51 -11.12
N GLY A 115 0.55 -14.06 -9.99
CA GLY A 115 -0.27 -13.58 -8.89
C GLY A 115 -1.07 -12.31 -9.17
N TYR A 116 -0.50 -11.39 -9.97
CA TYR A 116 -1.16 -10.15 -10.37
C TYR A 116 -2.35 -10.35 -11.32
N MET A 117 -2.45 -11.50 -11.99
CA MET A 117 -3.57 -11.84 -12.87
C MET A 117 -4.73 -12.51 -12.12
N TYR A 118 -4.62 -12.61 -10.79
CA TYR A 118 -5.62 -13.26 -9.94
C TYR A 118 -5.94 -14.68 -10.37
N ASP A 119 -4.93 -15.42 -10.85
CA ASP A 119 -5.09 -16.83 -11.17
C ASP A 119 -5.56 -17.55 -9.90
N PRO A 120 -6.75 -18.17 -9.89
CA PRO A 120 -7.25 -18.85 -8.69
C PRO A 120 -6.28 -19.94 -8.21
N GLY A 121 -5.52 -20.55 -9.12
CA GLY A 121 -4.47 -21.51 -8.76
C GLY A 121 -3.32 -20.90 -7.97
N TYR A 122 -2.97 -19.64 -8.22
CA TYR A 122 -1.90 -18.92 -7.50
C TYR A 122 -2.30 -18.64 -6.05
N TRP A 123 -3.57 -18.31 -5.84
CA TRP A 123 -4.13 -17.96 -4.54
C TRP A 123 -4.83 -19.16 -3.85
N ASN A 124 -4.66 -20.38 -4.37
CA ASN A 124 -5.36 -21.58 -3.91
C ASN A 124 -4.89 -22.11 -2.55
N PHE A 125 -3.77 -21.61 -2.00
CA PHE A 125 -3.32 -21.94 -0.65
C PHE A 125 -4.34 -21.52 0.43
N SER A 126 -5.32 -20.68 0.08
CA SER A 126 -6.44 -20.35 0.97
C SER A 126 -7.59 -21.35 0.96
N MET A 127 -7.60 -22.25 -0.03
CA MET A 127 -8.72 -23.13 -0.33
C MET A 127 -8.46 -24.59 0.10
N ASP A 128 -7.21 -24.96 0.34
CA ASP A 128 -6.84 -26.30 0.82
C ASP A 128 -7.02 -26.39 2.35
N VAL A 129 -8.28 -26.33 2.77
CA VAL A 129 -8.72 -26.47 4.17
C VAL A 129 -9.01 -27.94 4.46
N ASP A 130 -8.08 -28.84 4.14
CA ASP A 130 -8.15 -30.18 4.72
C ASP A 130 -7.89 -30.05 6.24
N SER A 131 -8.72 -30.74 7.03
CA SER A 131 -8.93 -30.61 8.49
C SER A 131 -7.70 -30.62 9.44
N LEU A 132 -6.48 -30.63 8.90
CA LEU A 132 -5.22 -30.75 9.63
C LEU A 132 -4.39 -29.45 9.66
N THR A 133 -4.68 -28.44 8.83
CA THR A 133 -4.00 -27.13 8.89
C THR A 133 -5.00 -25.99 9.04
N SER A 134 -4.79 -25.12 10.03
CA SER A 134 -5.57 -23.88 10.12
C SER A 134 -5.39 -23.09 8.82
N PRO A 135 -6.47 -22.56 8.22
CA PRO A 135 -6.32 -21.69 7.06
C PRO A 135 -5.42 -20.52 7.47
N ILE A 136 -4.50 -20.15 6.59
CA ILE A 136 -3.76 -18.91 6.74
C ILE A 136 -4.80 -17.80 6.70
N VAL A 137 -4.76 -16.75 7.50
CA VAL A 137 -5.79 -15.71 7.39
C VAL A 137 -5.09 -14.38 7.44
N SER A 138 -5.35 -13.54 6.43
CA SER A 138 -4.84 -12.18 6.43
C SER A 138 -5.51 -11.37 7.52
N LEU A 139 -4.80 -10.38 8.06
CA LEU A 139 -5.29 -9.55 9.16
C LEU A 139 -6.58 -8.81 8.80
N TYR A 140 -6.74 -8.37 7.54
CA TYR A 140 -7.97 -7.73 7.08
C TYR A 140 -9.16 -8.71 7.03
N THR A 141 -8.93 -9.99 6.69
CA THR A 141 -9.97 -11.02 6.76
C THR A 141 -10.27 -11.40 8.20
N SER A 142 -9.25 -11.57 9.05
CA SER A 142 -9.45 -11.83 10.49
C SER A 142 -10.23 -10.71 11.17
N ASN A 143 -10.01 -9.45 10.80
CA ASN A 143 -10.75 -8.31 11.32
C ASN A 143 -12.24 -8.36 10.92
N GLU A 144 -12.58 -8.73 9.68
CA GLU A 144 -13.97 -8.93 9.24
C GLU A 144 -14.64 -10.10 9.97
N LEU A 145 -13.95 -11.25 10.07
CA LEU A 145 -14.46 -12.46 10.71
C LEU A 145 -14.71 -12.28 12.22
N ALA A 146 -13.97 -11.38 12.87
CA ALA A 146 -14.19 -11.04 14.27
C ALA A 146 -15.54 -10.34 14.50
N GLY A 147 -16.18 -9.80 13.47
CA GLY A 147 -17.51 -9.20 13.54
C GLY A 147 -17.55 -7.95 14.43
N ASP A 148 -18.68 -7.74 15.12
CA ASP A 148 -18.86 -6.61 16.05
C ASP A 148 -18.64 -5.21 15.43
N GLY A 149 -19.03 -5.04 14.15
CA GLY A 149 -18.89 -3.78 13.43
C GLY A 149 -17.46 -3.46 12.99
N ARG A 150 -16.57 -4.47 12.98
CA ARG A 150 -15.26 -4.38 12.32
C ARG A 150 -15.45 -4.48 10.81
N HIS A 151 -14.79 -3.58 10.10
CA HIS A 151 -14.79 -3.54 8.65
C HIS A 151 -13.37 -3.26 8.17
N SER A 152 -12.97 -3.98 7.14
CA SER A 152 -11.66 -3.83 6.52
C SER A 152 -11.78 -3.20 5.15
N GLY A 153 -10.69 -2.58 4.72
CA GLY A 153 -10.53 -2.01 3.39
C GLY A 153 -9.21 -2.46 2.76
N PHE A 154 -9.19 -2.65 1.44
CA PHE A 154 -7.93 -2.63 0.71
C PHE A 154 -8.02 -1.83 -0.59
N MET A 155 -7.07 -0.91 -0.76
CA MET A 155 -6.86 -0.14 -1.97
C MET A 155 -5.67 -0.76 -2.70
N MET A 156 -5.97 -1.50 -3.77
CA MET A 156 -4.99 -2.09 -4.69
C MET A 156 -4.03 -3.11 -4.05
N TRP A 157 -4.32 -3.56 -2.83
CA TRP A 157 -3.54 -4.56 -2.10
C TRP A 157 -3.63 -5.95 -2.72
N SER A 158 -2.48 -6.59 -2.88
CA SER A 158 -2.38 -7.97 -3.35
C SER A 158 -2.86 -8.98 -2.30
N GLY A 159 -3.66 -9.97 -2.74
CA GLY A 159 -4.21 -11.00 -1.86
C GLY A 159 -5.52 -10.61 -1.16
N GLY A 160 -5.99 -9.37 -1.28
CA GLY A 160 -7.25 -8.91 -0.69
C GLY A 160 -8.51 -9.59 -1.25
N GLN A 161 -8.41 -10.10 -2.48
CA GLN A 161 -9.55 -10.58 -3.29
C GLN A 161 -9.68 -12.11 -3.28
N VAL A 162 -8.88 -12.77 -2.44
CA VAL A 162 -8.83 -14.22 -2.34
C VAL A 162 -9.96 -14.67 -1.43
N ASN A 163 -10.81 -15.57 -1.94
CA ASN A 163 -11.86 -16.19 -1.12
C ASN A 163 -11.21 -17.07 -0.04
N TRP A 164 -11.74 -16.99 1.19
CA TRP A 164 -11.25 -17.74 2.34
C TRP A 164 -12.25 -18.81 2.77
N GLY A 165 -11.88 -20.08 2.61
CA GLY A 165 -12.75 -21.23 2.88
C GLY A 165 -14.01 -21.28 1.99
N GLU A 166 -15.11 -21.85 2.51
CA GLU A 166 -16.43 -21.86 1.85
C GLU A 166 -17.13 -20.49 1.87
N SER A 167 -16.64 -19.56 2.69
CA SER A 167 -17.23 -18.23 2.88
C SER A 167 -16.70 -17.27 1.83
N GLN A 168 -17.58 -16.83 0.92
CA GLN A 168 -17.33 -15.72 -0.02
C GLN A 168 -17.26 -14.35 0.68
N THR A 169 -16.67 -14.25 1.88
CA THR A 169 -16.59 -12.97 2.58
C THR A 169 -15.56 -12.09 1.90
N THR A 170 -16.08 -11.30 0.94
CA THR A 170 -15.37 -10.21 0.31
C THR A 170 -15.21 -9.09 1.33
N ILE A 171 -13.98 -8.61 1.47
CA ILE A 171 -13.64 -7.46 2.31
C ILE A 171 -14.61 -6.30 2.04
N THR A 172 -15.11 -5.68 3.11
CA THR A 172 -16.21 -4.72 3.06
C THR A 172 -15.96 -3.64 2.02
N HIS A 173 -14.75 -3.08 2.01
CA HIS A 173 -14.34 -2.07 1.06
C HIS A 173 -13.14 -2.55 0.26
N HIS A 174 -13.22 -2.47 -1.07
CA HIS A 174 -12.07 -2.87 -1.87
C HIS A 174 -12.02 -2.24 -3.25
N ILE A 175 -10.80 -1.91 -3.66
CA ILE A 175 -10.45 -1.67 -5.05
C ILE A 175 -9.40 -2.70 -5.44
N LYS A 176 -9.67 -3.41 -6.53
CA LYS A 176 -8.73 -4.40 -7.07
C LYS A 176 -7.50 -3.69 -7.64
N TYR A 177 -6.33 -4.33 -7.55
CA TYR A 177 -5.15 -3.84 -8.24
C TYR A 177 -5.46 -3.61 -9.72
N ASN A 178 -5.15 -2.39 -10.17
CA ASN A 178 -5.37 -1.90 -11.52
C ASN A 178 -4.24 -0.94 -11.88
N ILE A 179 -3.26 -1.43 -12.65
CA ILE A 179 -2.06 -0.67 -13.04
C ILE A 179 -2.35 0.62 -13.82
N SER A 180 -3.59 0.85 -14.26
CA SER A 180 -3.97 2.09 -14.95
C SER A 180 -4.38 3.22 -14.00
N ILE A 181 -4.48 2.97 -12.70
CA ILE A 181 -4.80 4.00 -11.70
C ILE A 181 -3.49 4.58 -11.18
N TRP A 182 -3.28 5.87 -11.44
CA TRP A 182 -2.08 6.63 -11.04
C TRP A 182 -2.41 7.90 -10.25
N ASN A 183 -3.68 8.06 -9.86
CA ASN A 183 -4.14 9.21 -9.10
C ASN A 183 -4.21 8.85 -7.61
N TRP A 184 -3.11 9.09 -6.91
CA TRP A 184 -2.98 8.72 -5.50
C TRP A 184 -3.84 9.60 -4.57
N GLU A 185 -4.19 10.83 -4.98
CA GLU A 185 -5.14 11.65 -4.24
C GLU A 185 -6.55 11.03 -4.27
N TRP A 186 -6.94 10.44 -5.41
CA TRP A 186 -8.20 9.68 -5.52
C TRP A 186 -8.18 8.42 -4.64
N GLU A 187 -7.05 7.72 -4.58
CA GLU A 187 -6.90 6.57 -3.67
C GLU A 187 -7.00 6.99 -2.20
N VAL A 188 -6.36 8.10 -1.81
CA VAL A 188 -6.49 8.68 -0.47
C VAL A 188 -7.95 9.03 -0.17
N ASP A 189 -8.62 9.72 -1.08
CA ASP A 189 -10.02 10.11 -0.89
C ASP A 189 -10.92 8.88 -0.73
N GLY A 190 -10.73 7.83 -1.53
CA GLY A 190 -11.46 6.57 -1.39
C GLY A 190 -11.22 5.86 -0.06
N VAL A 191 -9.98 5.83 0.43
CA VAL A 191 -9.65 5.29 1.77
C VAL A 191 -10.36 6.08 2.87
N LEU A 192 -10.38 7.41 2.77
CA LEU A 192 -11.05 8.26 3.76
C LEU A 192 -12.57 8.05 3.74
N GLU A 193 -13.17 7.91 2.56
CA GLU A 193 -14.59 7.56 2.42
C GLU A 193 -14.93 6.24 3.13
N TRP A 194 -14.06 5.24 3.07
CA TRP A 194 -14.26 3.97 3.78
C TRP A 194 -14.17 4.12 5.29
N ILE A 195 -13.22 4.91 5.78
CA ILE A 195 -12.99 5.13 7.22
C ILE A 195 -14.17 5.84 7.87
N ILE A 196 -14.77 6.81 7.17
CA ILE A 196 -15.91 7.59 7.67
C ILE A 196 -17.26 7.08 7.18
N HIS A 197 -17.29 5.87 6.60
CA HIS A 197 -18.49 5.31 5.96
C HIS A 197 -19.69 5.29 6.94
N PRO A 198 -20.89 5.74 6.54
CA PRO A 198 -21.99 6.01 7.46
C PRO A 198 -22.54 4.77 8.18
N THR A 199 -22.39 3.59 7.60
CA THR A 199 -22.96 2.34 8.15
C THR A 199 -21.95 1.22 8.34
N LYS A 200 -20.75 1.38 7.78
CA LYS A 200 -19.70 0.34 7.75
C LYS A 200 -18.31 0.99 7.81
N PRO A 201 -18.03 1.84 8.81
CA PRO A 201 -16.77 2.55 8.89
C PRO A 201 -15.61 1.57 9.03
N ALA A 202 -14.64 1.64 8.12
CA ALA A 202 -13.47 0.78 8.12
C ALA A 202 -12.55 1.13 9.29
N ASN A 203 -12.13 0.11 10.04
CA ASN A 203 -11.16 0.25 11.13
C ASN A 203 -9.78 -0.32 10.78
N LEU A 204 -9.64 -1.01 9.66
CA LEU A 204 -8.36 -1.53 9.17
C LEU A 204 -8.32 -1.38 7.65
N VAL A 205 -7.48 -0.49 7.15
CA VAL A 205 -7.36 -0.25 5.71
C VAL A 205 -5.92 -0.44 5.26
N TYR A 206 -5.73 -1.18 4.17
CA TYR A 206 -4.46 -1.33 3.49
C TYR A 206 -4.45 -0.50 2.20
N MET A 207 -3.44 0.32 1.98
CA MET A 207 -3.26 1.11 0.77
C MET A 207 -1.88 0.85 0.17
N TYR A 208 -1.85 0.61 -1.14
CA TYR A 208 -0.66 0.28 -1.91
C TYR A 208 -0.52 1.24 -3.10
N ILE A 209 0.65 1.85 -3.24
CA ILE A 209 1.03 2.66 -4.41
C ILE A 209 2.28 2.00 -5.02
N GLN A 210 2.29 1.94 -6.34
CA GLN A 210 3.27 1.24 -7.17
C GLN A 210 4.64 1.93 -7.27
N GLU A 211 4.74 3.18 -6.85
CA GLU A 211 5.98 3.96 -6.88
C GLU A 211 6.65 3.98 -5.51
N PRO A 212 7.99 4.10 -5.44
CA PRO A 212 8.92 4.39 -6.53
C PRO A 212 9.45 3.15 -7.30
N ASP A 213 8.89 1.96 -7.09
CA ASP A 213 9.36 0.72 -7.72
C ASP A 213 9.37 0.79 -9.25
N TYR A 214 8.26 1.22 -9.85
CA TYR A 214 8.13 1.32 -11.29
C TYR A 214 9.21 2.23 -11.90
N THR A 215 9.36 3.44 -11.36
CA THR A 215 10.40 4.39 -11.80
C THR A 215 11.81 3.87 -11.49
N GLY A 216 11.99 3.20 -10.36
CA GLY A 216 13.26 2.58 -9.99
C GLY A 216 13.68 1.45 -10.92
N HIS A 217 12.73 0.71 -11.49
CA HIS A 217 12.99 -0.30 -12.52
C HIS A 217 13.37 0.31 -13.87
N GLU A 218 12.70 1.39 -14.28
CA GLU A 218 12.95 2.05 -15.57
C GLU A 218 14.27 2.86 -15.59
N PHE A 219 14.54 3.62 -14.52
CA PHE A 219 15.62 4.61 -14.49
C PHE A 219 16.75 4.28 -13.50
N GLY A 220 16.52 3.36 -12.56
CA GLY A 220 17.47 2.97 -11.52
C GLY A 220 17.34 3.78 -10.21
N PRO A 221 17.73 3.20 -9.06
CA PRO A 221 17.49 3.78 -7.73
C PRO A 221 18.29 5.07 -7.42
N GLU A 222 19.22 5.45 -8.29
CA GLU A 222 20.09 6.62 -8.14
C GLU A 222 19.76 7.74 -9.14
N SER A 223 18.67 7.60 -9.89
CA SER A 223 18.30 8.52 -10.96
C SER A 223 17.64 9.81 -10.46
N GLN A 224 17.52 10.81 -11.35
CA GLN A 224 16.80 12.05 -11.06
C GLN A 224 15.28 11.80 -10.99
N GLU A 225 14.77 10.86 -11.78
CA GLU A 225 13.37 10.45 -11.80
C GLU A 225 12.95 9.87 -10.44
N ILE A 226 13.82 9.09 -9.78
CA ILE A 226 13.59 8.63 -8.40
C ILE A 226 13.47 9.80 -7.42
N ILE A 227 14.27 10.86 -7.57
CA ILE A 227 14.17 12.06 -6.72
C ILE A 227 12.80 12.72 -6.88
N GLU A 228 12.30 12.80 -8.11
CA GLU A 228 10.99 13.38 -8.43
C GLU A 228 9.84 12.52 -7.86
N GLU A 229 9.92 11.19 -7.98
CA GLU A 229 8.91 10.29 -7.41
C GLU A 229 8.90 10.31 -5.87
N ILE A 230 10.06 10.41 -5.22
CA ILE A 230 10.12 10.59 -3.75
C ILE A 230 9.40 11.89 -3.32
N GLN A 231 9.55 12.97 -4.09
CA GLN A 231 8.85 14.23 -3.81
C GLN A 231 7.34 14.11 -4.04
N ARG A 232 6.91 13.38 -5.08
CA ARG A 232 5.50 13.14 -5.36
C ARG A 232 4.83 12.30 -4.26
N ILE A 233 5.55 11.31 -3.76
CA ILE A 233 5.21 10.49 -2.60
C ILE A 233 5.06 11.32 -1.33
N ASP A 234 5.99 12.24 -1.09
CA ASP A 234 5.90 13.16 0.05
C ASP A 234 4.66 14.07 -0.08
N ASN A 235 4.35 14.55 -1.28
CA ASN A 235 3.18 15.39 -1.53
C ASN A 235 1.87 14.66 -1.24
N VAL A 236 1.70 13.40 -1.70
CA VAL A 236 0.48 12.64 -1.38
C VAL A 236 0.38 12.29 0.11
N THR A 237 1.53 12.08 0.78
CA THR A 237 1.57 11.95 2.24
C THR A 237 1.03 13.21 2.91
N GLY A 238 1.47 14.39 2.47
CA GLY A 238 0.95 15.68 2.93
C GLY A 238 -0.55 15.85 2.67
N TYR A 239 -1.02 15.44 1.50
CA TYR A 239 -2.44 15.46 1.14
C TYR A 239 -3.29 14.63 2.12
N LEU A 240 -2.88 13.39 2.41
CA LEU A 240 -3.54 12.53 3.40
C LEU A 240 -3.55 13.19 4.79
N LEU A 241 -2.41 13.67 5.28
CA LEU A 241 -2.32 14.30 6.60
C LEU A 241 -3.23 15.53 6.71
N ASN A 242 -3.29 16.35 5.67
CA ASN A 242 -4.13 17.55 5.64
C ASN A 242 -5.62 17.19 5.61
N LYS A 243 -6.00 16.13 4.88
CA LYS A 243 -7.39 15.64 4.85
C LYS A 243 -7.82 15.07 6.21
N LEU A 244 -6.96 14.29 6.86
CA LEU A 244 -7.22 13.76 8.20
C LEU A 244 -7.37 14.89 9.24
N ASP A 245 -6.54 15.94 9.13
CA ASP A 245 -6.62 17.13 9.99
C ASP A 245 -7.90 17.93 9.75
N ALA A 246 -8.26 18.16 8.48
CA ALA A 246 -9.49 18.83 8.09
C ALA A 246 -10.77 18.08 8.53
N LEU A 247 -10.69 16.77 8.68
CA LEU A 247 -11.74 15.91 9.23
C LEU A 247 -11.74 15.85 10.77
N ASP A 248 -10.79 16.48 11.46
CA ASP A 248 -10.58 16.34 12.91
C ASP A 248 -10.36 14.87 13.35
N ILE A 249 -9.70 14.06 12.53
CA ILE A 249 -9.43 12.63 12.83
C ILE A 249 -7.95 12.26 12.82
N LEU A 250 -7.04 13.20 12.52
CA LEU A 250 -5.60 12.92 12.52
C LEU A 250 -5.11 12.34 13.85
N GLY A 251 -5.60 12.85 14.99
CA GLY A 251 -5.30 12.32 16.33
C GLY A 251 -6.11 11.08 16.73
N LYS A 252 -6.98 10.57 15.86
CA LYS A 252 -7.92 9.45 16.12
C LYS A 252 -7.62 8.21 15.27
N VAL A 253 -6.59 8.26 14.41
CA VAL A 253 -6.17 7.17 13.54
C VAL A 253 -4.71 6.77 13.80
N HIS A 254 -4.39 5.51 13.56
CA HIS A 254 -3.02 5.02 13.51
C HIS A 254 -2.57 4.93 12.05
N LEU A 255 -1.53 5.67 11.69
CA LEU A 255 -0.91 5.60 10.36
C LEU A 255 0.37 4.78 10.44
N ILE A 256 0.53 3.80 9.55
CA ILE A 256 1.75 2.99 9.44
C ILE A 256 2.27 3.09 8.01
N PHE A 257 3.36 3.83 7.81
CA PHE A 257 4.05 3.95 6.52
C PHE A 257 5.17 2.93 6.43
N LEU A 258 5.16 2.09 5.39
CA LEU A 258 6.19 1.09 5.17
C LEU A 258 6.34 0.76 3.67
N SER A 259 7.33 -0.07 3.36
CA SER A 259 7.61 -0.58 2.01
C SER A 259 7.85 -2.08 2.08
N ASP A 260 7.60 -2.76 0.98
CA ASP A 260 7.72 -4.21 0.84
C ASP A 260 9.16 -4.66 0.55
N HIS A 261 9.93 -3.85 -0.18
CA HIS A 261 11.35 -4.06 -0.41
C HIS A 261 12.10 -2.77 -0.78
N GLY A 262 13.42 -2.86 -0.90
CA GLY A 262 14.23 -1.80 -1.51
C GLY A 262 14.41 -2.00 -3.01
N MET A 263 15.35 -1.24 -3.59
CA MET A 263 15.70 -1.30 -5.00
C MET A 263 17.21 -1.34 -5.19
N GLN A 264 17.67 -2.00 -6.25
CA GLN A 264 19.09 -2.15 -6.56
C GLN A 264 19.39 -1.92 -8.04
N GLU A 265 20.51 -1.25 -8.30
CA GLU A 265 21.03 -1.05 -9.65
C GLU A 265 21.61 -2.36 -10.21
N ILE A 266 21.19 -2.75 -11.41
CA ILE A 266 21.75 -3.91 -12.11
C ILE A 266 22.84 -3.45 -13.07
N LYS A 267 24.10 -3.80 -12.75
CA LYS A 267 25.23 -3.56 -13.66
C LYS A 267 25.39 -4.74 -14.62
N PRO A 268 25.46 -4.55 -15.95
CA PRO A 268 25.55 -5.66 -16.92
C PRO A 268 26.70 -6.65 -16.66
N LEU A 269 27.80 -6.17 -16.07
CA LEU A 269 28.97 -6.98 -15.70
C LEU A 269 28.73 -7.89 -14.49
N ALA A 270 27.67 -7.65 -13.70
CA ALA A 270 27.31 -8.45 -12.53
C ALA A 270 26.27 -9.55 -12.85
N ALA A 271 25.92 -9.74 -14.13
CA ALA A 271 24.95 -10.75 -14.55
C ALA A 271 25.64 -12.10 -14.82
N ALA A 272 25.36 -13.10 -13.98
CA ALA A 272 25.74 -14.48 -14.28
C ALA A 272 24.84 -15.04 -15.40
N LYS A 273 25.44 -15.34 -16.55
CA LYS A 273 24.74 -15.98 -17.68
C LYS A 273 25.01 -17.48 -17.64
N PHE A 274 24.05 -18.25 -17.14
CA PHE A 274 24.18 -19.71 -16.97
C PHE A 274 24.46 -20.47 -18.26
N LYS A 275 24.16 -19.93 -19.44
CA LYS A 275 24.59 -20.52 -20.73
C LYS A 275 26.10 -20.79 -20.78
N HIS A 276 26.91 -19.91 -20.19
CA HIS A 276 28.38 -20.08 -20.14
C HIS A 276 28.85 -21.13 -19.13
N VAL A 277 27.95 -21.61 -18.27
CA VAL A 277 28.21 -22.66 -17.27
C VAL A 277 27.66 -24.00 -17.76
N ILE A 278 26.50 -23.99 -18.40
CA ILE A 278 25.75 -25.18 -18.82
C ILE A 278 26.20 -25.70 -20.19
N ASP A 279 26.68 -24.87 -21.13
CA ASP A 279 27.18 -25.36 -22.43
C ASP A 279 28.42 -26.27 -22.33
N ASN A 280 29.04 -26.40 -21.16
CA ASN A 280 30.12 -27.34 -20.89
C ASN A 280 29.64 -28.77 -20.51
N THR A 281 28.33 -29.06 -20.51
CA THR A 281 27.83 -30.41 -20.20
C THR A 281 27.76 -31.35 -21.40
N ASN A 282 28.29 -30.97 -22.57
CA ASN A 282 28.48 -31.88 -23.71
C ASN A 282 29.76 -32.74 -23.63
N ASN A 283 30.45 -32.78 -22.49
CA ASN A 283 31.45 -33.80 -22.21
C ASN A 283 30.82 -35.01 -21.50
N SER A 284 30.34 -35.94 -22.32
CA SER A 284 30.33 -37.40 -22.11
C SER A 284 29.98 -37.95 -20.71
N VAL A 285 28.80 -38.58 -20.62
CA VAL A 285 28.62 -39.90 -19.99
C VAL A 285 27.80 -40.78 -20.91
#